data_AF-A0A818DWM0-F1
#
_entry.id   AF-A0A818DWM0-F1
#
_cell.length_a   1.000
_cell.length_b   1.000
_cell.length_c   1.000
_cell.angle_alpha   90.00
_cell.angle_beta   90.00
_cell.angle_gamma   90.00
#
_symmetry.space_group_name_H-M   'P 1'
#
loop_
_entity.id
_entity.type
_entity.pdbx_description
1 polymer ?
#
loop_
_entity_poly.entity_id
_entity_poly.type
_entity_poly.pdbx_seq_one_letter_code
_entity_poly.pdbx_strand_id
1 'polypeptide(L)'
;MDVLGFLTDDLVLSDKYEEDGGSHVKYFGVCLLPGENRKHRRLDIIVIPYSEYACALLYFTGSALFNRSMRNLAHQYNMYLSQHRLNTGVIRKNNSKINMGTPLYTPTEESIFKYLNLPYRPPEERDH
;
A
#
# COMPACT_ATOMS: atom_id res chain seq x y z
N MET A 1 -14.27 -16.49 -17.79
CA MET A 1 -13.34 -15.98 -18.81
C MET A 1 -13.79 -14.58 -19.18
N ASP A 2 -12.88 -13.62 -19.10
CA ASP A 2 -13.12 -12.26 -19.58
C ASP A 2 -13.40 -12.29 -21.10
N VAL A 3 -14.31 -11.42 -21.58
CA VAL A 3 -14.85 -11.39 -22.95
C VAL A 3 -13.79 -11.06 -24.01
N LEU A 4 -12.66 -10.46 -23.63
CA LEU A 4 -11.54 -10.07 -24.48
C LEU A 4 -10.33 -11.02 -24.39
N GLY A 5 -10.33 -11.95 -23.43
CA GLY A 5 -9.21 -12.88 -23.20
C GLY A 5 -7.92 -12.20 -22.70
N PHE A 6 -8.02 -10.99 -22.13
CA PHE A 6 -6.88 -10.27 -21.57
C PHE A 6 -6.40 -10.90 -20.26
N LEU A 7 -7.33 -11.28 -19.38
CA LEU A 7 -7.05 -12.04 -18.16
C LEU A 7 -7.04 -13.54 -18.48
N THR A 8 -5.92 -14.22 -18.21
CA THR A 8 -5.73 -15.64 -18.55
C THR A 8 -5.82 -16.55 -17.34
N ASP A 9 -5.35 -16.08 -16.18
CA ASP A 9 -5.32 -16.86 -14.94
C ASP A 9 -5.54 -15.97 -13.71
N ASP A 10 -6.23 -16.51 -12.72
CA ASP A 10 -6.51 -15.83 -11.45
C ASP A 10 -5.65 -16.44 -10.34
N LEU A 11 -4.93 -15.60 -9.59
CA LEU A 11 -4.08 -16.04 -8.48
C LEU A 11 -4.71 -15.71 -7.12
N VAL A 12 -5.19 -14.48 -6.96
CA VAL A 12 -5.83 -13.99 -5.73
C VAL A 12 -7.00 -13.08 -6.10
N LEU A 13 -8.16 -13.34 -5.49
CA LEU A 13 -9.29 -12.44 -5.48
C LEU A 13 -9.74 -12.27 -4.02
N SER A 14 -9.63 -11.07 -3.47
CA SER A 14 -10.01 -10.81 -2.08
C SER A 14 -11.22 -9.88 -1.99
N ASP A 15 -12.24 -10.34 -1.26
CA ASP A 15 -13.47 -9.62 -0.96
C ASP A 15 -13.36 -8.83 0.36
N LYS A 16 -12.93 -7.57 0.21
CA LYS A 16 -13.21 -6.39 1.06
C LYS A 16 -12.80 -6.34 2.53
N TYR A 17 -12.29 -7.40 3.16
CA TYR A 17 -11.94 -7.35 4.60
C TYR A 17 -10.48 -7.74 4.88
N GLU A 18 -9.64 -6.74 5.16
CA GLU A 18 -8.31 -6.95 5.73
C GLU A 18 -8.31 -6.73 7.26
N GLU A 19 -7.43 -7.44 7.97
CA GLU A 19 -7.32 -7.41 9.44
C GLU A 19 -7.09 -6.00 10.03
N ASP A 20 -6.55 -5.06 9.24
CA ASP A 20 -6.28 -3.67 9.65
C ASP A 20 -7.47 -2.70 9.40
N GLY A 21 -8.67 -3.26 9.19
CA GLY A 21 -9.90 -2.52 8.93
C GLY A 21 -9.90 -1.76 7.60
N GLY A 22 -9.06 -2.19 6.66
CA GLY A 22 -8.99 -1.65 5.30
C GLY A 22 -9.99 -2.35 4.38
N SER A 23 -10.50 -1.61 3.40
CA SER A 23 -11.49 -2.11 2.43
C SER A 23 -10.93 -2.31 1.02
N HIS A 24 -9.62 -2.60 0.94
CA HIS A 24 -8.96 -2.86 -0.33
C HIS A 24 -9.55 -4.10 -0.99
N VAL A 25 -9.96 -3.96 -2.25
CA VAL A 25 -10.25 -5.11 -3.12
C VAL A 25 -8.99 -5.37 -3.93
N LYS A 26 -8.48 -6.59 -3.89
CA LYS A 26 -7.26 -7.00 -4.59
C LYS A 26 -7.59 -8.08 -5.60
N TYR A 27 -7.06 -7.90 -6.79
CA TYR A 27 -7.00 -8.92 -7.83
C TYR A 27 -5.54 -9.09 -8.25
N PHE A 28 -4.99 -10.28 -8.05
CA PHE A 28 -3.69 -10.67 -8.59
C PHE A 28 -3.92 -11.78 -9.60
N GLY A 29 -3.40 -11.62 -10.80
CA GLY A 29 -3.62 -12.55 -11.89
C GLY A 29 -2.52 -12.51 -12.92
N VAL A 30 -2.80 -13.15 -14.05
CA VAL A 30 -1.95 -13.18 -15.22
C VAL A 30 -2.73 -12.60 -16.40
N CYS A 31 -2.09 -11.71 -17.15
CA CYS A 31 -2.64 -11.13 -18.36
C CYS A 31 -1.77 -11.37 -19.58
N LEU A 32 -2.39 -11.31 -20.75
CA LEU A 32 -1.74 -11.42 -22.05
C LEU A 32 -2.29 -10.33 -22.98
N LEU A 33 -1.40 -9.48 -23.51
CA LEU A 33 -1.78 -8.53 -24.56
C LEU A 33 -2.09 -9.26 -25.86
N PRO A 34 -2.99 -8.72 -26.71
CA PRO A 34 -3.26 -9.30 -28.03
C PRO A 34 -2.04 -9.20 -28.97
N GLY A 35 -2.03 -10.06 -29.99
CA GLY A 35 -1.01 -10.15 -31.03
C GLY A 35 -0.04 -11.33 -30.86
N GLU A 36 0.79 -11.55 -31.88
CA GLU A 36 1.75 -12.66 -31.90
C GLU A 36 2.95 -12.40 -30.98
N ASN A 37 3.60 -13.49 -30.54
CA ASN A 37 4.84 -13.47 -29.72
C ASN A 37 4.74 -12.64 -28.42
N ARG A 38 3.54 -12.61 -27.81
CA ARG A 38 3.31 -11.97 -26.50
C ARG A 38 3.65 -12.92 -25.36
N LYS A 39 4.03 -12.34 -24.22
CA LYS A 39 4.33 -13.08 -23.00
C LYS A 39 3.26 -12.79 -21.97
N HIS A 40 2.83 -13.82 -21.26
CA HIS A 40 2.04 -13.68 -20.04
C HIS A 40 2.79 -12.81 -19.04
N ARG A 41 2.07 -11.89 -18.40
CA ARG A 41 2.60 -10.99 -17.38
C ARG A 41 1.74 -11.07 -16.12
N ARG A 42 2.36 -10.95 -14.96
CA ARG A 42 1.62 -10.77 -13.72
C ARG A 42 0.95 -9.39 -13.74
N LEU A 43 -0.31 -9.34 -13.32
CA LEU A 43 -1.09 -8.12 -13.18
C LEU A 43 -1.67 -8.06 -11.78
N ASP A 44 -1.39 -6.95 -11.10
CA ASP A 44 -1.93 -6.67 -9.77
C ASP A 44 -2.83 -5.43 -9.86
N ILE A 45 -4.10 -5.60 -9.53
CA ILE A 45 -5.11 -4.54 -9.47
C ILE A 45 -5.56 -4.40 -8.02
N ILE A 46 -5.60 -3.16 -7.55
CA ILE A 46 -6.11 -2.80 -6.23
C ILE A 46 -7.15 -1.70 -6.38
N VAL A 47 -8.26 -1.83 -5.66
CA VAL A 47 -9.29 -0.80 -5.56
C VAL A 47 -9.40 -0.37 -4.10
N ILE A 48 -9.31 0.93 -3.88
CA ILE A 48 -9.15 1.52 -2.54
C ILE A 48 -10.13 2.69 -2.37
N PRO A 49 -10.54 3.01 -1.14
CA PRO A 49 -11.19 4.28 -0.85
C PRO A 49 -10.26 5.46 -1.12
N TYR A 50 -10.80 6.58 -1.60
CA TYR A 50 -9.99 7.76 -1.88
C TYR A 50 -9.26 8.32 -0.64
N SER A 51 -9.82 8.12 0.56
CA SER A 51 -9.18 8.51 1.82
C SER A 51 -7.88 7.74 2.12
N GLU A 52 -7.66 6.59 1.48
CA GLU A 52 -6.47 5.75 1.66
C GLU A 52 -5.45 5.97 0.52
N TYR A 53 -5.76 6.84 -0.45
CA TYR A 53 -5.00 7.00 -1.70
C TYR A 53 -3.51 7.26 -1.48
N ALA A 54 -3.15 8.21 -0.62
CA ALA A 54 -1.74 8.56 -0.39
C ALA A 54 -0.94 7.41 0.24
N CYS A 55 -1.50 6.74 1.26
CA CYS A 55 -0.84 5.62 1.92
C CYS A 55 -0.71 4.40 1.00
N ALA A 56 -1.72 4.14 0.18
CA ALA A 56 -1.70 3.06 -0.79
C ALA A 56 -0.72 3.37 -1.93
N LEU A 57 -0.70 4.59 -2.45
CA LEU A 57 0.24 5.01 -3.49
C LEU A 57 1.68 4.85 -3.01
N LEU A 58 1.99 5.31 -1.79
CA LEU A 58 3.30 5.13 -1.17
C LEU A 58 3.68 3.65 -1.06
N TYR A 59 2.74 2.82 -0.56
CA TYR A 59 2.96 1.39 -0.38
C TYR A 59 3.25 0.66 -1.70
N PHE A 60 2.41 0.88 -2.73
CA PHE A 60 2.51 0.15 -3.99
C PHE A 60 3.56 0.71 -4.94
N THR A 61 3.99 1.96 -4.75
CA THR A 61 5.18 2.49 -5.42
C THR A 61 6.46 1.87 -4.85
N GLY A 62 6.51 1.69 -3.52
CA GLY A 62 7.67 1.08 -2.86
C GLY A 62 8.93 1.95 -2.90
N SER A 63 10.14 1.37 -2.84
CA SER A 63 10.45 -0.08 -2.83
C SER A 63 10.07 -0.79 -1.51
N ALA A 64 10.21 -2.12 -1.46
CA ALA A 64 9.96 -2.90 -0.24
C ALA A 64 10.89 -2.48 0.92
N LEU A 65 12.15 -2.14 0.64
CA LEU A 65 13.10 -1.65 1.63
C LEU A 65 12.69 -0.26 2.11
N PHE A 66 12.34 0.65 1.19
CA PHE A 66 11.86 1.99 1.51
C PHE A 66 10.65 1.95 2.44
N ASN A 67 9.63 1.16 2.08
CA ASN A 67 8.44 0.95 2.91
C ASN A 67 8.78 0.45 4.32
N ARG A 68 9.71 -0.51 4.44
CA ARG A 68 10.14 -1.04 5.74
C ARG A 68 10.81 0.04 6.59
N SER A 69 11.69 0.84 6.00
CA SER A 69 12.36 1.96 6.67
C SER A 69 11.37 3.03 7.11
N MET A 70 10.41 3.41 6.26
CA MET A 70 9.35 4.37 6.59
C MET A 70 8.49 3.89 7.77
N ARG A 71 8.11 2.60 7.79
CA ARG A 71 7.36 2.02 8.92
C ARG A 71 8.16 1.98 10.21
N ASN A 72 9.46 1.70 10.13
CA ASN A 72 10.35 1.72 11.29
C ASN A 72 10.44 3.15 11.86
N LEU A 73 10.62 4.15 11.01
CA LEU A 73 10.62 5.55 11.46
C LEU A 73 9.28 5.94 12.10
N ALA A 74 8.15 5.59 11.46
CA ALA A 74 6.83 5.82 12.05
C ALA A 74 6.69 5.15 13.43
N HIS A 75 7.20 3.93 13.58
CA HIS A 75 7.21 3.23 14.86
C HIS A 75 7.99 4.01 15.94
N GLN A 76 9.14 4.59 15.61
CA GLN A 76 9.93 5.42 16.53
C GLN A 76 9.20 6.70 16.96
N TYR A 77 8.27 7.20 16.15
CA TYR A 77 7.41 8.35 16.48
C TYR A 77 6.08 7.98 17.14
N ASN A 78 5.94 6.77 17.68
CA ASN A 78 4.66 6.27 18.21
C ASN A 78 3.51 6.36 17.18
N MET A 79 3.85 6.21 15.90
CA MET A 79 2.91 6.17 14.79
C MET A 79 2.80 4.75 14.23
N TYR A 80 1.81 4.52 13.38
CA TYR A 80 1.64 3.28 12.63
C TYR A 80 1.31 3.62 11.19
N LEU A 81 2.22 3.28 10.28
CA LEU A 81 2.05 3.45 8.84
C LEU A 81 1.73 2.09 8.20
N SER A 82 0.58 2.01 7.53
CA SER A 82 0.21 0.88 6.67
C SER A 82 -0.18 1.36 5.27
N GLN A 83 -0.57 0.44 4.39
CA GLN A 83 -1.11 0.79 3.07
C GLN A 83 -2.45 1.53 3.15
N HIS A 84 -3.13 1.48 4.30
CA HIS A 84 -4.45 2.07 4.48
C HIS A 84 -4.38 3.47 5.09
N ARG A 85 -3.47 3.68 6.05
CA ARG A 85 -3.47 4.89 6.89
C ARG A 85 -2.14 5.11 7.59
N LEU A 86 -1.94 6.34 8.03
CA LEU A 86 -0.97 6.71 9.05
C LEU A 86 -1.73 7.08 10.32
N ASN A 87 -1.46 6.38 11.43
CA ASN A 87 -2.03 6.69 12.75
C ASN A 87 -0.97 7.31 13.66
N THR A 88 -1.39 8.19 14.56
CA THR A 88 -0.57 8.76 15.64
C THR A 88 -1.09 8.37 17.02
N GLY A 89 -0.25 8.48 18.05
CA GLY A 89 -0.61 8.14 19.43
C GLY A 89 -0.77 6.63 19.64
N VAL A 90 -0.06 5.82 18.86
CA VAL A 90 -0.09 4.36 18.94
C VAL A 90 0.68 3.90 20.18
N ILE A 91 0.01 3.17 21.07
CA ILE A 91 0.60 2.65 22.31
C ILE A 91 0.96 1.18 22.12
N ARG A 92 2.18 0.81 22.53
CA ARG A 92 2.70 -0.54 22.42
C ARG A 92 3.20 -1.05 23.77
N LYS A 93 2.98 -2.34 24.04
CA LYS A 93 3.56 -3.06 25.17
C LYS A 93 4.25 -4.32 24.62
N ASN A 94 5.52 -4.52 24.95
CA ASN A 94 6.32 -5.64 24.41
C ASN A 94 6.23 -5.75 22.89
N ASN A 95 6.37 -4.60 22.20
CA ASN A 95 6.26 -4.48 20.74
C ASN A 95 4.89 -4.82 20.12
N SER A 96 3.90 -5.19 20.95
CA SER A 96 2.53 -5.46 20.51
C SER A 96 1.69 -4.19 20.63
N LYS A 97 0.93 -3.86 19.57
CA LYS A 97 0.00 -2.72 19.56
C LYS A 97 -1.15 -3.01 20.52
N ILE A 98 -1.31 -2.19 21.55
CA ILE A 98 -2.43 -2.27 22.51
C ILE A 98 -3.44 -1.14 22.31
N ASN A 99 -3.05 -0.07 21.62
CA ASN A 99 -3.94 0.99 21.15
C ASN A 99 -3.47 1.44 19.76
N MET A 100 -4.39 1.47 18.79
CA MET A 100 -4.13 1.85 17.40
C MET A 100 -4.01 3.37 17.18
N GLY A 101 -4.25 4.18 18.21
CA GLY A 101 -4.23 5.63 18.10
C GLY A 101 -5.33 6.18 17.19
N THR A 102 -5.10 7.36 16.63
CA THR A 102 -6.04 8.03 15.73
C THR A 102 -5.45 8.20 14.33
N PRO A 103 -6.24 8.05 13.26
CA PRO A 103 -5.78 8.27 11.91
C PRO A 103 -5.47 9.75 11.66
N LEU A 104 -4.39 10.01 10.93
CA LEU A 104 -3.99 11.32 10.44
C LEU A 104 -4.55 11.57 9.05
N TYR A 105 -4.91 12.83 8.76
CA TYR A 105 -5.38 13.23 7.44
C TYR A 105 -4.21 13.31 6.45
N THR A 106 -4.22 12.44 5.43
CA THR A 106 -3.10 12.27 4.48
C THR A 106 -3.60 12.39 3.03
N PRO A 107 -3.90 13.61 2.55
CA PRO A 107 -4.42 13.82 1.20
C PRO A 107 -3.38 13.58 0.09
N THR A 108 -2.09 13.65 0.41
CA THR A 108 -0.97 13.46 -0.53
C THR A 108 0.16 12.66 0.11
N GLU A 109 1.08 12.12 -0.69
CA GLU A 109 2.27 11.45 -0.16
C GLU A 109 3.11 12.39 0.71
N GLU A 110 3.31 13.65 0.29
CA GLU A 110 4.06 14.67 1.03
C GLU A 110 3.51 14.89 2.45
N SER A 111 2.20 14.72 2.65
CA SER A 111 1.59 14.81 3.98
C SER A 111 2.14 13.73 4.93
N ILE A 112 2.39 12.52 4.43
CA ILE A 112 2.99 11.42 5.19
C ILE A 112 4.43 11.76 5.57
N PHE A 113 5.24 12.23 4.61
CA PHE A 113 6.63 12.65 4.86
C PHE A 113 6.70 13.77 5.89
N LYS A 114 5.79 14.75 5.82
CA LYS A 114 5.69 15.84 6.79
C LYS A 114 5.43 15.34 8.21
N TYR A 115 4.48 14.42 8.40
CA TYR A 115 4.21 13.83 9.72
C TYR A 115 5.40 13.04 10.27
N LEU A 116 6.18 12.41 9.39
CA LEU A 116 7.39 11.69 9.74
C LEU A 116 8.65 12.57 9.79
N ASN A 117 8.49 13.89 9.67
CA ASN A 117 9.60 14.85 9.68
C ASN A 117 10.72 14.50 8.67
N LEU A 118 10.32 14.07 7.47
CA LEU A 118 11.22 13.75 6.36
C LEU A 118 11.05 14.77 5.22
N PRO A 119 12.14 15.11 4.52
CA PRO A 119 12.00 15.72 3.20
C PRO A 119 11.30 14.73 2.25
N TYR A 120 10.41 15.24 1.42
CA TYR A 120 9.74 14.43 0.40
C TYR A 120 10.77 13.81 -0.56
N ARG A 121 10.52 12.57 -0.97
CA ARG A 121 11.30 11.88 -2.00
C ARG A 121 10.39 11.41 -3.14
N PRO A 122 10.68 11.81 -4.39
CA PRO A 122 9.94 11.31 -5.54
C PRO A 122 10.17 9.81 -5.74
N PRO A 123 9.29 9.09 -6.47
CA PRO A 123 9.37 7.64 -6.66
C PRO A 123 10.75 7.09 -7.07
N GLU A 124 11.43 7.78 -7.98
CA GLU A 124 12.75 7.42 -8.51
C GLU A 124 13.88 7.44 -7.48
N GLU A 125 13.70 8.07 -6.32
CA GLU A 125 14.67 8.13 -5.22
C GLU A 125 14.38 7.14 -4.08
N ARG A 126 13.44 6.21 -4.31
CA ARG A 126 12.98 5.22 -3.31
C ARG A 126 13.60 3.83 -3.50
N ASP A 127 14.54 3.69 -4.43
CA ASP A 127 15.17 2.41 -4.79
C ASP A 127 16.71 2.50 -4.74
N HIS A 128 17.23 2.53 -3.52
CA HIS A 128 18.67 2.57 -3.20
C HIS A 128 19.02 1.52 -2.14
#